data_AF-A0AAW3QYE3-F1
#
_entry.id   AF-A0AAW3QYE3-F1
#
_cell.length_a   1.000
_cell.length_b   1.000
_cell.length_c   1.000
_cell.angle_alpha   90.00
_cell.angle_beta   90.00
_cell.angle_gamma   90.00
#
_symmetry.space_group_name_H-M   'P 1'
#
loop_
_entity.id
_entity.type
_entity.pdbx_description
1 polymer ?
#
loop_
_entity_poly.entity_id
_entity_poly.type
_entity_poly.pdbx_seq_one_letter_code
_entity_poly.pdbx_strand_id
1 'polypeptide(L)'
;MKLSDFAPQFPVLWGSSGTTTTVQYPLLSGTALATGRASIASGFPAVNFTPPAAGGVYPWGADWNGALKTFSVSAQNYESGVVPSFSQDFANSIGGYPQNSVVSDTSTAGLFWVSTADANVTAPGVTGTAWQKFGWNQFVKQGWGFSNFGNNAIYLGWRPDGNLGLGVDSTDVGNVALQGAGKLAQGGWTEQYYTLPSGGSKTISLTFTAPVPGYVHVIGSANYSAQNSNQTNLTVIVNGQSLSADQVTGTTAMTNHSCVAVAAGSVTVASYCGTSSQNSPNVGHTLSYLFVPS
;
A
#
# COMPACT_ATOMS: atom_id res chain seq x y z
N MET A 1 2.20 24.04 26.71
CA MET A 1 3.04 22.90 27.08
C MET A 1 3.81 22.45 25.86
N LYS A 2 5.13 22.40 25.97
CA LYS A 2 6.06 21.80 25.00
C LYS A 2 6.31 20.34 25.40
N LEU A 3 6.83 19.54 24.48
CA LEU A 3 7.19 18.14 24.77
C LEU A 3 8.24 18.04 25.90
N SER A 4 9.07 19.07 26.06
CA SER A 4 10.02 19.21 27.18
C SER A 4 9.38 19.47 28.54
N ASP A 5 8.08 19.78 28.59
CA ASP A 5 7.38 20.18 29.82
C ASP A 5 6.68 18.99 30.50
N PHE A 6 6.84 17.76 29.99
CA PHE A 6 6.30 16.58 30.66
C PHE A 6 6.96 16.39 32.03
N ALA A 7 6.14 16.25 33.07
CA ALA A 7 6.57 15.89 34.41
C ALA A 7 7.34 14.55 34.39
N PRO A 8 8.19 14.27 35.41
CA PRO A 8 8.73 12.91 35.56
C PRO A 8 7.59 11.90 35.56
N GLN A 9 7.70 10.89 34.70
CA GLN A 9 6.73 9.80 34.57
C GLN A 9 6.43 9.20 35.94
N PHE A 10 5.20 8.78 36.21
CA PHE A 10 4.80 8.08 37.44
C PHE A 10 5.50 6.71 37.51
N PRO A 11 6.64 6.58 38.22
CA PRO A 11 7.38 5.32 38.25
C PRO A 11 6.83 4.38 39.34
N VAL A 12 6.07 4.94 40.29
CA VAL A 12 5.46 4.26 41.43
C VAL A 12 4.03 4.76 41.56
N LEU A 13 3.09 3.82 41.64
CA LEU A 13 1.67 4.12 41.85
C LEU A 13 1.43 4.69 43.25
N TRP A 14 0.47 5.60 43.37
CA TRP A 14 0.06 6.13 44.66
C TRP A 14 -0.48 5.00 45.55
N GLY A 15 -0.10 4.98 46.83
CA GLY A 15 -0.60 3.99 47.78
C GLY A 15 -0.28 2.54 47.37
N SER A 16 0.79 2.31 46.61
CA SER A 16 1.19 0.97 46.13
C SER A 16 1.34 -0.06 47.25
N SER A 17 1.83 0.37 48.42
CA SER A 17 1.94 -0.41 49.66
C SER A 17 0.94 0.00 50.76
N GLY A 18 0.06 0.96 50.49
CA GLY A 18 -0.88 1.48 51.48
C GLY A 18 -2.14 0.64 51.59
N THR A 19 -2.82 0.73 52.73
CA THR A 19 -4.18 0.21 52.87
C THR A 19 -5.08 0.90 51.84
N THR A 20 -5.62 0.11 50.92
CA THR A 20 -6.48 0.57 49.83
C THR A 20 -7.79 -0.21 49.90
N THR A 21 -8.90 0.49 49.74
CA THR A 21 -10.19 -0.12 49.44
C THR A 21 -10.43 0.04 47.95
N THR A 22 -11.02 -0.95 47.29
CA THR A 22 -11.52 -0.77 45.92
C THR A 22 -12.64 0.27 45.98
N VAL A 23 -12.41 1.45 45.42
CA VAL A 23 -13.46 2.45 45.23
C VAL A 23 -14.43 1.87 44.19
N GLN A 24 -15.63 1.48 44.63
CA GLN A 24 -16.61 0.74 43.81
C GLN A 24 -17.26 1.64 42.73
N TYR A 25 -17.65 1.02 41.60
CA TYR A 25 -18.34 1.61 40.46
C TYR A 25 -19.56 0.74 40.05
N PRO A 26 -20.79 1.26 39.93
CA PRO A 26 -21.40 2.35 40.69
C PRO A 26 -22.06 1.85 41.99
N LEU A 27 -22.19 2.76 42.97
CA LEU A 27 -23.16 2.84 44.08
C LEU A 27 -22.50 3.09 45.43
N LEU A 28 -22.88 4.21 46.05
CA LEU A 28 -23.29 4.18 47.45
C LEU A 28 -24.77 4.56 47.47
N SER A 29 -25.65 3.57 47.62
CA SER A 29 -27.04 3.81 48.02
C SER A 29 -27.16 3.65 49.54
N GLY A 30 -27.96 4.50 50.18
CA GLY A 30 -28.30 4.39 51.60
C GLY A 30 -27.15 4.65 52.59
N THR A 31 -27.01 3.74 53.57
CA THR A 31 -26.25 3.88 54.85
C THR A 31 -24.75 4.19 54.72
N ALA A 32 -24.14 4.00 53.55
CA ALA A 32 -22.73 4.32 53.34
C ALA A 32 -22.42 5.83 53.33
N LEU A 33 -23.39 6.68 52.94
CA LEU A 33 -23.25 8.14 53.01
C LEU A 33 -23.13 8.66 54.45
N ALA A 34 -23.69 7.94 55.42
CA ALA A 34 -23.58 8.26 56.85
C ALA A 34 -22.24 7.84 57.48
N THR A 35 -21.45 7.02 56.77
CA THR A 35 -20.17 6.49 57.27
C THR A 35 -18.93 7.27 56.78
N GLY A 36 -19.12 8.33 56.00
CA GLY A 36 -18.03 9.18 55.51
C GLY A 36 -17.16 8.58 54.40
N ARG A 37 -17.67 7.56 53.70
CA ARG A 37 -17.00 6.83 52.61
C ARG A 37 -17.13 7.57 51.28
N ALA A 38 -16.07 7.56 50.47
CA ALA A 38 -16.06 8.20 49.16
C ALA A 38 -16.33 7.21 48.02
N SER A 39 -16.90 7.70 46.91
CA SER A 39 -17.06 6.93 45.66
C SER A 39 -16.66 7.78 44.46
N ILE A 40 -16.37 7.17 43.31
CA ILE A 40 -16.07 7.94 42.09
C ILE A 40 -17.29 8.75 41.63
N ALA A 41 -18.50 8.20 41.76
CA ALA A 41 -19.71 8.87 41.30
C ALA A 41 -20.11 10.10 42.14
N SER A 42 -19.94 10.01 43.47
CA SER A 42 -20.41 11.05 44.40
C SER A 42 -19.29 11.85 45.06
N GLY A 43 -18.03 11.48 44.88
CA GLY A 43 -16.91 12.07 45.62
C GLY A 43 -17.07 11.83 47.13
N PHE A 44 -16.75 12.86 47.93
CA PHE A 44 -16.99 12.87 49.37
C PHE A 44 -18.46 13.20 49.68
N PRO A 45 -19.16 12.40 50.53
CA PRO A 45 -20.48 12.78 51.01
C PRO A 45 -20.46 14.08 51.84
N ALA A 46 -21.61 14.75 51.92
CA ALA A 46 -21.78 16.01 52.66
C ALA A 46 -21.33 15.93 54.14
N VAL A 47 -21.46 14.75 54.77
CA VAL A 47 -21.01 14.52 56.16
C VAL A 47 -19.51 14.71 56.34
N ASN A 48 -18.69 14.60 55.28
CA ASN A 48 -17.26 14.88 55.33
C ASN A 48 -16.91 16.36 55.38
N PHE A 49 -17.85 17.24 55.02
CA PHE A 49 -17.68 18.69 55.04
C PHE A 49 -18.32 19.34 56.27
N THR A 50 -18.90 18.53 57.16
CA THR A 50 -19.46 19.00 58.44
C THR A 50 -18.39 18.86 59.53
N PRO A 51 -18.22 19.84 60.44
CA PRO A 51 -17.30 19.70 61.56
C PRO A 51 -17.65 18.47 62.42
N PRO A 52 -16.66 17.75 62.98
CA PRO A 52 -16.94 16.59 63.85
C PRO A 52 -17.81 16.95 65.06
N ALA A 53 -17.64 18.17 65.60
CA ALA A 53 -18.47 18.70 66.69
C ALA A 53 -19.95 18.87 66.32
N ALA A 54 -20.28 18.94 65.03
CA ALA A 54 -21.63 19.03 64.48
C ALA A 54 -22.10 17.69 63.86
N GLY A 55 -21.44 16.57 64.18
CA GLY A 55 -21.82 15.24 63.70
C GLY A 55 -21.20 14.84 62.36
N GLY A 56 -20.19 15.56 61.87
CA GLY A 56 -19.45 15.17 60.67
C GLY A 56 -18.52 13.98 60.87
N VAL A 57 -18.13 13.33 59.77
CA VAL A 57 -17.25 12.15 59.75
C VAL A 57 -16.07 12.43 58.82
N TYR A 58 -14.84 12.16 59.24
CA TYR A 58 -13.67 12.37 58.38
C TYR A 58 -13.66 11.45 57.15
N PRO A 59 -13.06 11.88 56.02
CA PRO A 59 -12.84 11.02 54.87
C PRO A 59 -12.00 9.79 55.22
N TRP A 60 -12.33 8.66 54.61
CA TRP A 60 -11.57 7.43 54.81
C TRP A 60 -10.31 7.44 53.94
N GLY A 61 -9.14 7.41 54.57
CA GLY A 61 -7.85 7.39 53.88
C GLY A 61 -7.67 6.20 52.92
N ALA A 62 -8.30 5.07 53.20
CA ALA A 62 -8.29 3.90 52.32
C ALA A 62 -9.01 4.14 50.98
N ASP A 63 -10.12 4.91 50.99
CA ASP A 63 -10.83 5.29 49.77
C ASP A 63 -10.03 6.30 48.96
N TRP A 64 -9.36 7.25 49.64
CA TRP A 64 -8.42 8.19 49.02
C TRP A 64 -7.27 7.46 48.34
N ASN A 65 -6.64 6.52 49.05
CA ASN A 65 -5.57 5.71 48.49
C ASN A 65 -6.06 4.89 47.30
N GLY A 66 -7.26 4.31 47.37
CA GLY A 66 -7.87 3.56 46.26
C GLY A 66 -8.13 4.44 45.03
N ALA A 67 -8.72 5.63 45.22
CA ALA A 67 -9.00 6.57 44.13
C ALA A 67 -7.70 7.06 43.47
N LEU A 68 -6.75 7.54 44.26
CA LEU A 68 -5.47 8.04 43.75
C LEU A 68 -4.63 6.94 43.10
N LYS A 69 -4.68 5.72 43.63
CA LYS A 69 -4.05 4.56 42.98
C LYS A 69 -4.64 4.35 41.58
N THR A 70 -5.96 4.36 41.47
CA THR A 70 -6.68 4.22 40.18
C THR A 70 -6.25 5.29 39.18
N PHE A 71 -6.20 6.56 39.59
CA PHE A 71 -5.73 7.65 38.73
C PHE A 71 -4.25 7.52 38.36
N SER A 72 -3.38 7.12 39.29
CA SER A 72 -1.95 6.93 39.00
C SER A 72 -1.70 5.79 38.01
N VAL A 73 -2.53 4.74 38.01
CA VAL A 73 -2.49 3.66 36.99
C VAL A 73 -2.88 4.22 35.62
N SER A 74 -3.96 5.02 35.56
CA SER A 74 -4.38 5.65 34.32
C SER A 74 -3.32 6.61 33.76
N ALA A 75 -2.66 7.37 34.63
CA ALA A 75 -1.57 8.27 34.25
C ALA A 75 -0.37 7.49 33.69
N GLN A 76 0.04 6.41 34.35
CA GLN A 76 1.14 5.57 33.88
C GLN A 76 0.84 4.93 32.52
N ASN A 77 -0.38 4.45 32.29
CA ASN A 77 -0.80 3.94 30.98
C ASN A 77 -0.69 5.01 29.88
N TYR A 78 -1.15 6.24 30.16
CA TYR A 78 -1.02 7.35 29.23
C TYR A 78 0.44 7.72 28.94
N GLU A 79 1.28 7.83 29.97
CA GLU A 79 2.70 8.18 29.85
C GLU A 79 3.53 7.11 29.14
N SER A 80 3.11 5.84 29.21
CA SER A 80 3.73 4.75 28.46
C SER A 80 3.37 4.74 26.96
N GLY A 81 2.43 5.60 26.53
CA GLY A 81 1.95 5.66 25.15
C GLY A 81 1.03 4.51 24.76
N VAL A 82 0.44 3.79 25.72
CA VAL A 82 -0.52 2.71 25.45
C VAL A 82 -1.80 3.30 24.87
N VAL A 83 -2.18 2.81 23.69
CA VAL A 83 -3.46 3.11 23.05
C VAL A 83 -4.45 1.98 23.40
N PRO A 84 -5.47 2.23 24.24
CA PRO A 84 -6.42 1.20 24.64
C PRO A 84 -7.17 0.61 23.45
N SER A 85 -7.50 -0.69 23.54
CA SER A 85 -8.33 -1.33 22.53
C SER A 85 -9.76 -0.80 22.58
N PHE A 86 -10.46 -0.84 21.44
CA PHE A 86 -11.88 -0.49 21.40
C PHE A 86 -12.67 -1.31 22.43
N SER A 87 -13.51 -0.63 23.22
CA SER A 87 -14.42 -1.27 24.15
C SER A 87 -15.84 -0.77 23.91
N GLN A 88 -16.73 -1.70 23.54
CA GLN A 88 -18.14 -1.40 23.30
C GLN A 88 -18.83 -0.91 24.57
N ASP A 89 -18.54 -1.53 25.71
CA ASP A 89 -19.11 -1.15 27.00
C ASP A 89 -18.66 0.26 27.39
N PHE A 90 -17.38 0.57 27.18
CA PHE A 90 -16.87 1.91 27.44
C PHE A 90 -17.52 2.95 26.52
N ALA A 91 -17.60 2.69 25.22
CA ALA A 91 -18.28 3.56 24.26
C ALA A 91 -19.71 3.86 24.72
N ASN A 92 -20.48 2.84 25.06
CA ASN A 92 -21.86 3.00 25.54
C ASN A 92 -21.91 3.83 26.84
N SER A 93 -20.96 3.61 27.76
CA SER A 93 -20.95 4.31 29.05
C SER A 93 -20.63 5.81 28.97
N ILE A 94 -19.84 6.23 27.96
CA ILE A 94 -19.45 7.64 27.78
C ILE A 94 -20.27 8.36 26.70
N GLY A 95 -21.22 7.70 26.07
CA GLY A 95 -21.99 8.26 24.94
C GLY A 95 -21.24 8.22 23.60
N GLY A 96 -20.22 7.38 23.47
CA GLY A 96 -19.43 7.15 22.27
C GLY A 96 -18.07 7.83 22.29
N TYR A 97 -17.15 7.31 21.49
CA TYR A 97 -15.82 7.89 21.34
C TYR A 97 -15.90 9.21 20.55
N PRO A 98 -15.22 10.28 20.99
CA PRO A 98 -15.18 11.54 20.26
C PRO A 98 -14.51 11.42 18.89
N GLN A 99 -14.80 12.37 18.00
CA GLN A 99 -14.08 12.47 16.73
C GLN A 99 -12.57 12.61 16.99
N ASN A 100 -11.75 11.93 16.17
CA ASN A 100 -10.29 11.84 16.26
C ASN A 100 -9.76 11.03 17.46
N SER A 101 -10.60 10.35 18.24
CA SER A 101 -10.13 9.39 19.23
C SER A 101 -9.36 8.25 18.55
N VAL A 102 -8.27 7.79 19.17
CA VAL A 102 -7.50 6.64 18.68
C VAL A 102 -7.73 5.45 19.60
N VAL A 103 -8.03 4.29 19.00
CA VAL A 103 -8.14 3.00 19.69
C VAL A 103 -7.30 1.95 18.98
N SER A 104 -6.79 0.96 19.71
CA SER A 104 -6.18 -0.23 19.08
C SER A 104 -7.23 -1.25 18.68
N ASP A 105 -6.90 -2.05 17.66
CA ASP A 105 -7.71 -3.20 17.28
C ASP A 105 -7.72 -4.26 18.38
N THR A 106 -8.86 -4.91 18.59
CA THR A 106 -9.03 -5.93 19.64
C THR A 106 -8.41 -7.27 19.27
N SER A 107 -8.12 -7.51 17.99
CA SER A 107 -7.66 -8.80 17.46
C SER A 107 -6.26 -8.73 16.83
N THR A 108 -5.87 -7.56 16.32
CA THR A 108 -4.65 -7.38 15.53
C THR A 108 -3.69 -6.42 16.22
N ALA A 109 -2.61 -6.95 16.82
CA ALA A 109 -1.57 -6.14 17.43
C ALA A 109 -0.94 -5.17 16.41
N GLY A 110 -0.78 -3.90 16.79
CA GLY A 110 -0.20 -2.85 15.95
C GLY A 110 -1.16 -2.18 14.97
N LEU A 111 -2.41 -2.65 14.86
CA LEU A 111 -3.45 -1.96 14.10
C LEU A 111 -4.18 -0.96 15.01
N PHE A 112 -4.30 0.28 14.54
CA PHE A 112 -5.04 1.33 15.24
C PHE A 112 -6.14 1.90 14.35
N TRP A 113 -7.12 2.53 15.01
CA TRP A 113 -8.29 3.13 14.40
C TRP A 113 -8.49 4.54 14.93
N VAL A 114 -8.82 5.46 14.03
CA VAL A 114 -9.17 6.86 14.35
C VAL A 114 -10.66 7.03 14.10
N SER A 115 -11.40 7.51 15.10
CA SER A 115 -12.82 7.80 14.94
C SER A 115 -13.02 8.98 14.00
N THR A 116 -13.93 8.84 13.03
CA THR A 116 -14.26 9.89 12.05
C THR A 116 -15.58 10.60 12.37
N ALA A 117 -16.25 10.23 13.45
CA ALA A 117 -17.48 10.86 13.92
C ALA A 117 -17.41 11.12 15.42
N ASP A 118 -18.18 12.11 15.87
CA ASP A 118 -18.39 12.34 17.29
C ASP A 118 -19.39 11.33 17.85
N ALA A 119 -19.36 11.10 19.17
CA ALA A 119 -20.23 10.14 19.85
C ALA A 119 -20.26 8.74 19.19
N ASN A 120 -19.11 8.27 18.69
CA ASN A 120 -19.02 7.04 17.91
C ASN A 120 -19.09 5.79 18.81
N VAL A 121 -20.22 5.08 18.73
CA VAL A 121 -20.48 3.83 19.47
C VAL A 121 -20.28 2.58 18.61
N THR A 122 -19.95 2.72 17.34
CA THR A 122 -19.78 1.57 16.44
C THR A 122 -18.42 0.90 16.65
N ALA A 123 -18.32 -0.41 16.44
CA ALA A 123 -17.04 -1.10 16.50
C ALA A 123 -16.20 -0.84 15.22
N PRO A 124 -14.88 -0.60 15.35
CA PRO A 124 -14.00 -0.47 14.20
C PRO A 124 -13.89 -1.78 13.41
N GLY A 125 -13.53 -1.69 12.13
CA GLY A 125 -13.29 -2.87 11.27
C GLY A 125 -14.52 -3.40 10.53
N VAL A 126 -15.70 -2.83 10.74
CA VAL A 126 -16.92 -3.17 10.00
C VAL A 126 -17.17 -2.14 8.90
N THR A 127 -17.56 -2.58 7.71
CA THR A 127 -17.86 -1.70 6.57
C THR A 127 -18.97 -0.70 6.93
N GLY A 128 -18.77 0.57 6.59
CA GLY A 128 -19.73 1.64 6.86
C GLY A 128 -19.68 2.22 8.28
N THR A 129 -18.72 1.78 9.11
CA THR A 129 -18.50 2.39 10.44
C THR A 129 -17.64 3.64 10.35
N ALA A 130 -17.80 4.52 11.34
CA ALA A 130 -17.10 5.80 11.40
C ALA A 130 -15.66 5.66 11.93
N TRP A 131 -14.89 4.73 11.37
CA TRP A 131 -13.51 4.44 11.76
C TRP A 131 -12.58 4.39 10.56
N GLN A 132 -11.43 5.03 10.69
CA GLN A 132 -10.34 4.98 9.71
C GLN A 132 -9.14 4.23 10.30
N LYS A 133 -8.57 3.29 9.54
CA LYS A 133 -7.31 2.63 9.93
C LYS A 133 -6.17 3.65 10.07
N PHE A 134 -5.27 3.42 11.02
CA PHE A 134 -4.07 4.19 11.28
C PHE A 134 -2.87 3.25 11.49
N GLY A 135 -1.80 3.44 10.70
CA GLY A 135 -0.46 2.93 11.03
C GLY A 135 -0.05 1.54 10.53
N TRP A 136 -0.93 0.70 9.97
CA TRP A 136 -0.54 -0.68 9.55
C TRP A 136 -1.17 -1.14 8.22
N ASN A 137 -0.36 -1.73 7.32
CA ASN A 137 -0.77 -2.28 6.01
C ASN A 137 -1.77 -1.43 5.22
N GLN A 138 -1.66 -0.11 5.32
CA GLN A 138 -2.41 0.79 4.47
C GLN A 138 -1.66 0.95 3.16
N PHE A 139 -2.37 0.82 2.05
CA PHE A 139 -1.98 1.54 0.85
C PHE A 139 -1.75 2.99 1.27
N VAL A 140 -0.53 3.48 1.06
CA VAL A 140 -0.21 4.87 1.38
C VAL A 140 -1.09 5.74 0.49
N LYS A 141 -2.09 6.41 1.08
CA LYS A 141 -2.74 7.56 0.44
C LYS A 141 -1.71 8.68 0.41
N GLN A 142 -0.84 8.69 -0.61
CA GLN A 142 0.07 9.80 -0.85
C GLN A 142 -0.73 10.93 -1.51
N GLY A 143 -1.09 11.94 -0.71
CA GLY A 143 -1.78 13.13 -1.20
C GLY A 143 -2.39 13.94 -0.05
N TRP A 144 -1.59 14.79 0.58
CA TRP A 144 -2.10 15.83 1.46
C TRP A 144 -2.62 16.99 0.60
N GLY A 145 -3.92 17.32 0.73
CA GLY A 145 -4.42 18.68 0.48
C GLY A 145 -4.46 19.21 -0.95
N PHE A 146 -5.16 18.54 -1.88
CA PHE A 146 -5.61 19.19 -3.12
C PHE A 146 -7.12 18.98 -3.31
N SER A 147 -7.86 20.08 -3.50
CA SER A 147 -9.32 20.14 -3.63
C SER A 147 -9.89 19.42 -4.87
N ASN A 148 -9.03 18.96 -5.79
CA ASN A 148 -9.43 18.45 -7.10
C ASN A 148 -9.30 16.93 -7.25
N PHE A 149 -8.96 16.20 -6.19
CA PHE A 149 -8.96 14.73 -6.17
C PHE A 149 -10.11 14.28 -5.27
N GLY A 150 -11.27 13.99 -5.88
CA GLY A 150 -12.47 13.50 -5.19
C GLY A 150 -12.28 12.14 -4.50
N ASN A 151 -13.34 11.32 -4.44
CA ASN A 151 -13.36 10.00 -3.77
C ASN A 151 -12.41 8.93 -4.36
N ASN A 152 -11.41 9.31 -5.14
CA ASN A 152 -10.58 8.43 -5.94
C ASN A 152 -9.40 7.92 -5.10
N ALA A 153 -9.29 6.61 -4.96
CA ALA A 153 -8.23 5.97 -4.21
C ALA A 153 -7.28 5.28 -5.18
N ILE A 154 -6.22 5.97 -5.57
CA ILE A 154 -5.10 5.31 -6.26
C ILE A 154 -4.37 4.47 -5.21
N TYR A 155 -4.46 3.15 -5.32
CA TYR A 155 -3.83 2.20 -4.41
C TYR A 155 -2.49 1.74 -4.99
N LEU A 156 -1.36 1.98 -4.30
CA LEU A 156 -0.04 1.47 -4.67
C LEU A 156 0.48 0.56 -3.55
N GLY A 157 0.78 -0.71 -3.84
CA GLY A 157 1.25 -1.65 -2.80
C GLY A 157 1.69 -3.02 -3.30
N TRP A 158 2.30 -3.80 -2.40
CA TRP A 158 2.75 -5.17 -2.68
C TRP A 158 1.56 -6.13 -2.71
N ARG A 159 1.41 -6.88 -3.79
CA ARG A 159 0.37 -7.88 -3.95
C ARG A 159 0.78 -9.20 -3.29
N PRO A 160 -0.18 -10.06 -2.90
CA PRO A 160 0.11 -11.39 -2.37
C PRO A 160 0.89 -12.30 -3.33
N ASP A 161 0.87 -12.00 -4.63
CA ASP A 161 1.63 -12.71 -5.67
C ASP A 161 3.09 -12.22 -5.81
N GLY A 162 3.54 -11.32 -4.95
CA GLY A 162 4.92 -10.86 -4.94
C GLY A 162 5.23 -9.74 -5.94
N ASN A 163 4.22 -9.09 -6.51
CA ASN A 163 4.42 -7.98 -7.45
C ASN A 163 3.96 -6.64 -6.87
N LEU A 164 4.57 -5.53 -7.33
CA LEU A 164 4.05 -4.20 -7.08
C LEU A 164 2.78 -3.98 -7.92
N GLY A 165 1.65 -3.72 -7.27
CA GLY A 165 0.36 -3.50 -7.92
C GLY A 165 -0.12 -2.05 -7.83
N LEU A 166 -0.84 -1.61 -8.86
CA LEU A 166 -1.59 -0.36 -8.87
C LEU A 166 -3.08 -0.68 -9.08
N GLY A 167 -3.94 -0.18 -8.22
CA GLY A 167 -5.41 -0.28 -8.37
C GLY A 167 -5.98 1.07 -8.77
N VAL A 168 -6.73 1.08 -9.89
CA VAL A 168 -7.50 2.22 -10.40
C VAL A 168 -8.91 1.72 -10.73
N ASP A 169 -9.96 2.51 -10.45
CA ASP A 169 -11.33 2.12 -10.77
C ASP A 169 -11.71 2.42 -12.24
N SER A 170 -12.92 2.07 -12.66
CA SER A 170 -13.39 2.27 -14.03
C SER A 170 -13.53 3.73 -14.48
N THR A 171 -13.37 4.67 -13.55
CA THR A 171 -13.47 6.13 -13.73
C THR A 171 -12.09 6.79 -13.68
N ASP A 172 -11.10 6.11 -13.12
CA ASP A 172 -9.73 6.57 -12.97
C ASP A 172 -8.89 6.28 -14.23
N VAL A 173 -8.77 7.27 -15.12
CA VAL A 173 -7.83 7.24 -16.25
C VAL A 173 -6.65 8.16 -15.98
N GLY A 174 -5.42 7.64 -16.09
CA GLY A 174 -4.21 8.42 -15.84
C GLY A 174 -2.93 7.70 -16.31
N ASN A 175 -1.85 8.46 -16.46
CA ASN A 175 -0.56 7.90 -16.86
C ASN A 175 0.23 7.43 -15.63
N VAL A 176 0.78 6.23 -15.69
CA VAL A 176 1.82 5.78 -14.74
C VAL A 176 3.15 6.40 -15.18
N ALA A 177 3.68 7.34 -14.39
CA ALA A 177 4.99 7.95 -14.64
C ALA A 177 6.05 7.29 -13.76
N LEU A 178 7.14 6.83 -14.38
CA LEU A 178 8.30 6.26 -13.70
C LEU A 178 9.46 7.25 -13.81
N GLN A 179 10.14 7.56 -12.71
CA GLN A 179 11.27 8.49 -12.68
C GLN A 179 12.55 7.76 -12.31
N GLY A 180 13.63 8.01 -13.05
CA GLY A 180 14.95 7.44 -12.81
C GLY A 180 15.63 6.96 -14.10
N ALA A 181 16.89 6.54 -13.99
CA ALA A 181 17.67 6.01 -15.12
C ALA A 181 17.41 4.51 -15.39
N GLY A 182 16.69 3.82 -14.49
CA GLY A 182 16.33 2.41 -14.64
C GLY A 182 15.31 2.21 -15.76
N LYS A 183 15.53 1.20 -16.60
CA LYS A 183 14.60 0.82 -17.67
C LYS A 183 13.79 -0.40 -17.24
N LEU A 184 12.46 -0.37 -17.38
CA LEU A 184 11.62 -1.55 -17.17
C LEU A 184 11.84 -2.62 -18.26
N ALA A 185 12.21 -2.16 -19.45
CA ALA A 185 12.46 -2.99 -20.61
C ALA A 185 13.55 -2.34 -21.46
N GLN A 186 14.32 -3.17 -22.19
CA GLN A 186 15.35 -2.70 -23.10
C GLN A 186 14.89 -2.92 -24.53
N GLY A 187 14.87 -1.86 -25.34
CA GLY A 187 14.51 -1.95 -26.75
C GLY A 187 15.59 -1.38 -27.66
N GLY A 188 15.51 -1.76 -28.92
CA GLY A 188 16.35 -1.23 -29.99
C GLY A 188 15.71 -1.49 -31.35
N TRP A 189 16.12 -0.71 -32.35
CA TRP A 189 15.65 -0.89 -33.72
C TRP A 189 16.73 -0.50 -34.73
N THR A 190 16.60 -1.02 -35.94
CA THR A 190 17.40 -0.63 -37.11
C THR A 190 16.55 -0.75 -38.36
N GLU A 191 16.86 0.07 -39.35
CA GLU A 191 16.28 0.00 -40.68
C GLU A 191 17.40 0.07 -41.71
N GLN A 192 17.32 -0.77 -42.73
CA GLN A 192 18.26 -0.76 -43.84
C GLN A 192 17.53 -0.77 -45.17
N TYR A 193 18.03 0.03 -46.09
CA TYR A 193 17.58 0.08 -47.47
C TYR A 193 18.58 -0.61 -48.38
N TYR A 194 18.12 -1.55 -49.19
CA TYR A 194 19.00 -2.29 -50.09
C TYR A 194 18.22 -2.91 -51.26
N THR A 195 18.92 -3.19 -52.35
CA THR A 195 18.41 -4.03 -53.44
C THR A 195 18.83 -5.46 -53.16
N LEU A 196 17.87 -6.39 -53.16
CA LEU A 196 18.21 -7.82 -53.10
C LEU A 196 18.88 -8.25 -54.41
N PRO A 197 19.84 -9.17 -54.42
CA PRO A 197 20.25 -9.86 -55.65
C PRO A 197 19.09 -10.70 -56.20
N SER A 198 19.15 -11.06 -57.48
CA SER A 198 18.21 -12.04 -58.08
C SER A 198 18.30 -13.36 -57.32
N GLY A 199 17.18 -13.87 -56.81
CA GLY A 199 17.13 -15.02 -55.91
C GLY A 199 17.89 -14.83 -54.58
N GLY A 200 18.21 -13.60 -54.23
CA GLY A 200 19.08 -13.25 -53.11
C GLY A 200 18.37 -13.13 -51.77
N SER A 201 19.16 -12.91 -50.74
CA SER A 201 18.67 -12.67 -49.38
C SER A 201 19.57 -11.74 -48.60
N LYS A 202 19.03 -11.19 -47.52
CA LYS A 202 19.79 -10.38 -46.56
C LYS A 202 19.24 -10.58 -45.15
N THR A 203 20.15 -10.58 -44.18
CA THR A 203 19.82 -10.58 -42.76
C THR A 203 20.31 -9.27 -42.15
N ILE A 204 19.46 -8.64 -41.37
CA ILE A 204 19.82 -7.54 -40.47
C ILE A 204 19.75 -8.04 -39.03
N SER A 205 20.65 -7.55 -38.18
CA SER A 205 20.78 -8.02 -36.80
C SER A 205 21.08 -6.88 -35.83
N LEU A 206 20.62 -7.03 -34.60
CA LEU A 206 20.95 -6.20 -33.45
C LEU A 206 21.45 -7.12 -32.33
N THR A 207 22.38 -6.61 -31.53
CA THR A 207 22.89 -7.33 -30.34
C THR A 207 22.71 -6.46 -29.11
N PHE A 208 22.34 -7.09 -28.00
CA PHE A 208 22.27 -6.45 -26.68
C PHE A 208 22.66 -7.44 -25.58
N THR A 209 22.91 -6.92 -24.38
CA THR A 209 23.17 -7.75 -23.19
C THR A 209 21.92 -7.79 -22.32
N ALA A 210 21.30 -8.96 -22.17
CA ALA A 210 20.24 -9.20 -21.21
C ALA A 210 20.86 -9.27 -19.79
N PRO A 211 20.50 -8.38 -18.85
CA PRO A 211 21.11 -8.36 -17.52
C PRO A 211 20.66 -9.54 -16.64
N VAL A 212 19.48 -10.10 -16.92
CA VAL A 212 18.85 -11.23 -16.24
C VAL A 212 18.12 -12.10 -17.27
N PRO A 213 17.69 -13.32 -16.93
CA PRO A 213 16.74 -14.05 -17.79
C PRO A 213 15.47 -13.23 -18.04
N GLY A 214 14.87 -13.43 -19.20
CA GLY A 214 13.67 -12.70 -19.58
C GLY A 214 13.13 -13.14 -20.93
N TYR A 215 12.24 -12.32 -21.48
CA TYR A 215 11.63 -12.55 -22.79
C TYR A 215 12.05 -11.46 -23.75
N VAL A 216 12.33 -11.82 -24.99
CA VAL A 216 12.52 -10.87 -26.08
C VAL A 216 11.39 -11.02 -27.08
N HIS A 217 10.69 -9.92 -27.33
CA HIS A 217 9.78 -9.78 -28.46
C HIS A 217 10.56 -9.13 -29.59
N VAL A 218 10.55 -9.76 -30.77
CA VAL A 218 11.23 -9.28 -31.96
C VAL A 218 10.20 -9.11 -33.08
N ILE A 219 10.31 -8.01 -33.80
CA ILE A 219 9.48 -7.69 -34.97
C ILE A 219 10.42 -7.38 -36.13
N GLY A 220 10.25 -8.09 -37.25
CA GLY A 220 10.87 -7.75 -38.53
C GLY A 220 9.79 -7.30 -39.51
N SER A 221 10.12 -6.36 -40.39
CA SER A 221 9.25 -5.99 -41.51
C SER A 221 10.07 -5.68 -42.75
N ALA A 222 9.50 -5.95 -43.92
CA ALA A 222 10.10 -5.62 -45.21
C ALA A 222 9.06 -4.91 -46.09
N ASN A 223 9.41 -3.72 -46.57
CA ASN A 223 8.64 -2.93 -47.53
C ASN A 223 9.34 -2.96 -48.89
N TYR A 224 8.60 -3.26 -49.95
CA TYR A 224 9.09 -3.40 -51.31
C TYR A 224 8.70 -2.18 -52.15
N SER A 225 9.64 -1.66 -52.94
CA SER A 225 9.42 -0.51 -53.83
C SER A 225 8.44 -0.79 -54.98
N ALA A 226 8.11 -2.06 -55.24
CA ALA A 226 7.14 -2.50 -56.22
C ALA A 226 6.48 -3.79 -55.71
N GLN A 227 5.30 -4.13 -56.24
CA GLN A 227 4.61 -5.37 -55.89
C GLN A 227 5.54 -6.56 -56.12
N ASN A 228 5.80 -7.31 -55.05
CA ASN A 228 6.64 -8.49 -55.13
C ASN A 228 5.86 -9.59 -55.88
N SER A 229 6.21 -9.85 -57.13
CA SER A 229 5.54 -10.85 -57.98
C SER A 229 5.97 -12.29 -57.66
N ASN A 230 6.93 -12.48 -56.75
CA ASN A 230 7.52 -13.76 -56.41
C ASN A 230 7.34 -14.08 -54.91
N GLN A 231 7.62 -15.30 -54.49
CA GLN A 231 7.55 -15.67 -53.08
C GLN A 231 8.72 -15.01 -52.33
N THR A 232 8.43 -14.24 -51.27
CA THR A 232 9.45 -13.67 -50.40
C THR A 232 9.18 -14.09 -48.95
N ASN A 233 10.26 -14.46 -48.27
CA ASN A 233 10.28 -14.97 -46.91
C ASN A 233 10.81 -13.92 -45.95
N LEU A 234 10.17 -13.79 -44.79
CA LEU A 234 10.69 -13.04 -43.66
C LEU A 234 10.75 -13.93 -42.43
N THR A 235 11.97 -14.18 -41.95
CA THR A 235 12.20 -15.04 -40.78
C THR A 235 12.69 -14.21 -39.61
N VAL A 236 12.12 -14.41 -38.42
CA VAL A 236 12.62 -13.88 -37.16
C VAL A 236 13.57 -14.90 -36.54
N ILE A 237 14.75 -14.43 -36.15
CA ILE A 237 15.83 -15.26 -35.61
C ILE A 237 16.30 -14.64 -34.29
N VAL A 238 16.46 -15.46 -33.26
CA VAL A 238 17.06 -15.06 -31.98
C VAL A 238 18.14 -16.06 -31.60
N ASN A 239 19.34 -15.57 -31.31
CA ASN A 239 20.52 -16.39 -30.99
C ASN A 239 20.79 -17.49 -32.03
N GLY A 240 20.56 -17.18 -33.31
CA GLY A 240 20.72 -18.12 -34.43
C GLY A 240 19.56 -19.10 -34.62
N GLN A 241 18.63 -19.20 -33.68
CA GLN A 241 17.43 -20.02 -33.82
C GLN A 241 16.35 -19.27 -34.61
N SER A 242 15.87 -19.86 -35.70
CA SER A 242 14.67 -19.37 -36.41
C SER A 242 13.43 -19.67 -35.59
N LEU A 243 12.63 -18.65 -35.29
CA LEU A 243 11.45 -18.77 -34.43
C LEU A 243 10.14 -18.76 -35.22
N SER A 244 10.07 -17.91 -36.25
CA SER A 244 8.92 -17.81 -37.14
C SER A 244 9.39 -17.44 -38.54
N ALA A 245 8.69 -17.92 -39.55
CA ALA A 245 8.89 -17.56 -40.95
C ALA A 245 7.53 -17.29 -41.57
N ASP A 246 7.40 -16.16 -42.27
CA ASP A 246 6.20 -15.81 -43.02
C ASP A 246 6.54 -15.59 -44.49
N GLN A 247 5.62 -15.97 -45.35
CA GLN A 247 5.81 -16.03 -46.80
C GLN A 247 4.63 -15.33 -47.46
N VAL A 248 4.90 -14.24 -48.20
CA VAL A 248 3.87 -13.58 -49.00
C VAL A 248 4.29 -13.42 -50.45
N THR A 249 3.29 -13.49 -51.32
CA THR A 249 3.40 -13.28 -52.77
C THR A 249 2.40 -12.20 -53.16
N GLY A 250 2.79 -11.30 -54.05
CA GLY A 250 1.91 -10.27 -54.58
C GLY A 250 1.66 -9.07 -53.66
N THR A 251 2.47 -8.87 -52.62
CA THR A 251 2.32 -7.73 -51.69
C THR A 251 3.49 -6.73 -51.81
N THR A 252 3.29 -5.51 -51.30
CA THR A 252 4.32 -4.48 -51.19
C THR A 252 4.93 -4.36 -49.79
N ALA A 253 4.41 -5.13 -48.82
CA ALA A 253 4.93 -5.16 -47.47
C ALA A 253 4.67 -6.52 -46.81
N MET A 254 5.47 -6.83 -45.79
CA MET A 254 5.30 -7.96 -44.90
C MET A 254 5.88 -7.66 -43.51
N THR A 255 5.29 -8.27 -42.49
CA THR A 255 5.75 -8.16 -41.10
C THR A 255 5.68 -9.53 -40.46
N ASN A 256 6.71 -9.90 -39.71
CA ASN A 256 6.74 -11.12 -38.93
C ASN A 256 7.23 -10.78 -37.52
N HIS A 257 6.73 -11.50 -36.52
CA HIS A 257 7.07 -11.29 -35.12
C HIS A 257 7.19 -12.61 -34.39
N SER A 258 7.94 -12.60 -33.30
CA SER A 258 8.02 -13.75 -32.39
C SER A 258 8.44 -13.29 -31.00
N CYS A 259 8.13 -14.10 -29.99
CA CYS A 259 8.61 -13.92 -28.64
C CYS A 259 9.30 -15.19 -28.15
N VAL A 260 10.43 -15.05 -27.46
CA VAL A 260 11.18 -16.19 -26.93
C VAL A 260 11.85 -15.84 -25.62
N ALA A 261 11.98 -16.83 -24.73
CA ALA A 261 12.78 -16.70 -23.52
C ALA A 261 14.28 -16.68 -23.86
N VAL A 262 15.03 -15.83 -23.17
CA VAL A 262 16.49 -15.72 -23.29
C VAL A 262 17.13 -15.76 -21.91
N ALA A 263 18.30 -16.38 -21.80
CA ALA A 263 19.12 -16.31 -20.60
C ALA A 263 19.78 -14.93 -20.47
N ALA A 264 20.29 -14.62 -19.27
CA ALA A 264 21.18 -13.48 -19.09
C ALA A 264 22.44 -13.63 -19.98
N GLY A 265 22.94 -12.52 -20.49
CA GLY A 265 24.12 -12.47 -21.36
C GLY A 265 23.84 -11.85 -22.73
N SER A 266 24.73 -12.08 -23.69
CA SER A 266 24.61 -11.54 -25.04
C SER A 266 23.43 -12.18 -25.78
N VAL A 267 22.57 -11.35 -26.36
CA VAL A 267 21.43 -11.77 -27.18
C VAL A 267 21.55 -11.08 -28.54
N THR A 268 21.46 -11.88 -29.60
CA THR A 268 21.40 -11.38 -30.98
C THR A 268 20.02 -11.65 -31.53
N VAL A 269 19.34 -10.59 -31.94
CA VAL A 269 18.06 -10.65 -32.66
C VAL A 269 18.32 -10.31 -34.11
N ALA A 270 17.66 -11.02 -35.02
CA ALA A 270 17.87 -10.86 -36.45
C ALA A 270 16.57 -11.07 -37.23
N SER A 271 16.49 -10.42 -38.37
CA SER A 271 15.45 -10.66 -39.36
C SER A 271 16.10 -10.97 -40.70
N TYR A 272 15.73 -12.11 -41.26
CA TYR A 272 16.13 -12.55 -42.60
C TYR A 272 15.03 -12.21 -43.59
N CYS A 273 15.39 -11.58 -44.72
CA CYS A 273 14.51 -11.33 -45.86
C CYS A 273 15.12 -12.01 -47.09
N GLY A 274 14.37 -12.90 -47.74
CA GLY A 274 14.84 -13.63 -48.93
C GLY A 274 13.78 -13.70 -50.00
N THR A 275 14.13 -13.46 -51.25
CA THR A 275 13.18 -13.44 -52.37
C THR A 275 13.52 -14.50 -53.40
N SER A 276 12.49 -15.10 -54.00
CA SER A 276 12.63 -15.92 -55.21
C SER A 276 12.63 -15.09 -56.50
N SER A 277 12.54 -13.74 -56.41
CA SER A 277 12.44 -12.87 -57.57
C SER A 277 13.70 -12.83 -58.43
N GLN A 278 13.51 -12.88 -59.75
CA GLN A 278 14.58 -12.60 -60.71
C GLN A 278 14.78 -11.10 -60.99
N ASN A 279 13.75 -10.29 -60.72
CA ASN A 279 13.77 -8.83 -60.80
C ASN A 279 13.60 -8.26 -59.39
N SER A 280 14.70 -7.97 -58.73
CA SER A 280 14.67 -7.74 -57.29
C SER A 280 14.15 -6.34 -56.93
N PRO A 281 13.15 -6.25 -56.04
CA PRO A 281 12.67 -4.96 -55.55
C PRO A 281 13.71 -4.32 -54.62
N ASN A 282 13.68 -2.99 -54.52
CA ASN A 282 14.34 -2.32 -53.40
C ASN A 282 13.54 -2.60 -52.13
N VAL A 283 14.24 -2.93 -51.06
CA VAL A 283 13.66 -3.33 -49.79
C VAL A 283 14.03 -2.30 -48.72
N GLY A 284 13.03 -1.76 -48.02
CA GLY A 284 13.20 -1.17 -46.70
C GLY A 284 12.95 -2.25 -45.65
N HIS A 285 14.00 -2.70 -44.98
CA HIS A 285 13.94 -3.79 -43.99
C HIS A 285 14.14 -3.22 -42.60
N THR A 286 13.13 -3.35 -41.76
CA THR A 286 13.16 -2.91 -40.36
C THR A 286 13.26 -4.12 -39.43
N LEU A 287 14.03 -3.97 -38.36
CA LEU A 287 14.10 -4.91 -37.24
C LEU A 287 14.00 -4.11 -35.95
N SER A 288 13.12 -4.52 -35.05
CA SER A 288 13.02 -3.99 -33.70
C SER A 288 12.88 -5.11 -32.68
N TYR A 289 13.27 -4.83 -31.44
CA TYR A 289 13.05 -5.73 -30.32
C TYR A 289 12.70 -4.99 -29.04
N LEU A 290 12.05 -5.71 -28.13
CA LEU A 290 11.81 -5.33 -26.75
C LEU A 290 12.13 -6.52 -25.83
N PHE A 291 13.12 -6.35 -24.96
CA PHE A 291 13.47 -7.29 -23.89
C PHE A 291 12.80 -6.87 -22.59
N VAL A 292 12.14 -7.82 -21.92
CA VAL A 292 11.47 -7.66 -20.63
C VAL A 292 12.03 -8.71 -19.65
N PRO A 293 12.58 -8.31 -18.50
CA PRO A 293 12.99 -9.23 -17.44
C PRO A 293 11.85 -10.17 -17.00
N SER A 294 12.15 -11.42 -16.68
CA SER A 294 11.19 -12.41 -16.12
C SER A 294 11.12 -12.37 -14.60
#